data_AF-A0A8K0IQT7-F1
#
_entry.id   AF-A0A8K0IQT7-F1
#
_cell.length_a   1.000
_cell.length_b   1.000
_cell.length_c   1.000
_cell.angle_alpha   90.00
_cell.angle_beta   90.00
_cell.angle_gamma   90.00
#
_symmetry.space_group_name_H-M   'P 1'
#
loop_
_entity.id
_entity.type
_entity.pdbx_description
1 polymer ?
#
loop_
_entity_poly.entity_id
_entity_poly.type
_entity_poly.pdbx_seq_one_letter_code
_entity_poly.pdbx_strand_id
1 'polypeptide(L)'
;MDGLYVQWEGEGKKGLTLNTRAINIIWGGDGSNGKYWKRSIDDSSEFVELLGVYWLEVTGKVPLHLLSPSTKYCLFFNLNLTSTASGWDTYPVIFKLHLLGNRIASKEVKLSEHMDRGWVDVPDGGLEFLAPQDSSGLLTFALYEIECEERKKGLIIREVKLVPDATSNITV
;
A
#
# COMPACT_ATOMS: atom_id res chain seq x y z
N MET A 1 -10.59 4.62 18.50
CA MET A 1 -9.57 4.74 17.42
C MET A 1 -9.96 3.79 16.30
N ASP A 2 -11.24 3.80 15.92
CA ASP A 2 -11.91 2.56 15.53
C ASP A 2 -11.97 2.43 14.02
N GLY A 3 -11.43 1.33 13.50
CA GLY A 3 -11.65 0.85 12.14
C GLY A 3 -10.61 1.21 11.07
N LEU A 4 -9.63 2.07 11.33
CA LEU A 4 -8.57 2.41 10.34
C LEU A 4 -7.52 1.31 10.17
N TYR A 5 -7.16 0.69 11.29
CA TYR A 5 -6.17 -0.35 11.40
C TYR A 5 -6.83 -1.61 11.96
N VAL A 6 -6.50 -2.77 11.40
CA VAL A 6 -6.88 -4.07 11.92
C VAL A 6 -5.61 -4.84 12.20
N GLN A 7 -5.34 -5.11 13.48
CA GLN A 7 -4.30 -6.06 13.88
C GLN A 7 -4.87 -7.47 13.80
N TRP A 8 -4.03 -8.40 13.36
CA TRP A 8 -4.36 -9.81 13.31
C TRP A 8 -3.16 -10.63 13.77
N GLU A 9 -3.38 -11.88 14.16
CA GLU A 9 -2.33 -12.80 14.59
C GLU A 9 -2.31 -14.04 13.69
N GLY A 10 -1.11 -14.42 13.26
CA GLY A 10 -0.86 -15.65 12.50
C GLY A 10 0.48 -16.23 12.92
N GLU A 11 0.53 -17.53 13.21
CA GLU A 11 1.75 -18.24 13.65
C GLU A 11 2.48 -17.56 14.83
N GLY A 12 1.73 -16.95 15.75
CA GLY A 12 2.26 -16.24 16.92
C GLY A 12 2.88 -14.87 16.61
N LYS A 13 2.75 -14.37 15.38
CA LYS A 13 3.23 -13.05 14.95
C LYS A 13 2.04 -12.14 14.64
N LYS A 14 2.17 -10.85 14.97
CA LYS A 14 1.15 -9.83 14.72
C LYS A 14 1.36 -9.23 13.34
N GLY A 15 0.31 -9.21 12.53
CA GLY A 15 0.26 -8.42 11.30
C GLY A 15 -0.65 -7.22 11.46
N LEU A 16 -0.58 -6.31 10.49
CA LEU A 16 -1.36 -5.08 10.47
C LEU A 16 -1.95 -4.86 9.09
N THR A 17 -3.25 -4.58 9.03
CA THR A 17 -3.94 -4.17 7.82
C THR A 17 -4.45 -2.74 7.99
N LEU A 18 -4.22 -1.91 6.96
CA LEU A 18 -4.69 -0.53 6.87
C LEU A 18 -5.76 -0.47 5.79
N ASN A 19 -6.93 0.09 6.12
CA ASN A 19 -7.94 0.35 5.10
C ASN A 19 -7.64 1.63 4.30
N THR A 20 -8.47 1.88 3.28
CA THR A 20 -8.42 3.06 2.39
C THR A 20 -8.56 4.42 3.10
N ARG A 21 -9.06 4.46 4.34
CA ARG A 21 -9.16 5.70 5.14
C ARG A 21 -7.88 5.99 5.93
N ALA A 22 -7.00 5.00 6.11
CA ALA A 22 -5.71 5.16 6.79
C ALA A 22 -4.60 5.63 5.84
N ILE A 23 -4.86 5.67 4.53
CA ILE A 23 -3.94 6.16 3.51
C ILE A 23 -4.37 7.54 2.99
N ASN A 24 -3.40 8.34 2.60
CA ASN A 24 -3.58 9.61 1.93
C ASN A 24 -3.50 9.40 0.41
N ILE A 25 -4.49 9.93 -0.31
CA ILE A 25 -4.61 9.78 -1.75
C ILE A 25 -4.63 11.17 -2.36
N ILE A 26 -3.60 11.52 -3.13
CA ILE A 26 -3.58 12.80 -3.85
C ILE A 26 -4.74 12.82 -4.85
N TRP A 27 -5.43 13.96 -4.93
CA TRP A 27 -6.68 14.15 -5.66
C TRP A 27 -7.90 13.38 -5.11
N GLY A 28 -7.77 12.65 -4.00
CA GLY A 28 -8.84 11.81 -3.42
C GLY A 28 -9.56 12.39 -2.19
N GLY A 29 -9.21 13.62 -1.77
CA GLY A 29 -9.87 14.31 -0.66
C GLY A 29 -11.28 14.81 -1.02
N ASP A 30 -12.06 15.18 0.00
CA ASP A 30 -13.49 15.54 -0.14
C ASP A 30 -13.73 16.67 -1.16
N GLY A 31 -12.83 17.67 -1.21
CA GLY A 31 -12.91 18.77 -2.18
C GLY A 31 -12.78 18.36 -3.64
N SER A 32 -12.37 17.12 -3.94
CA SER A 32 -12.38 16.57 -5.30
C SER A 32 -13.78 16.20 -5.79
N ASN A 33 -14.77 16.10 -4.90
CA ASN A 33 -16.12 15.62 -5.17
C ASN A 33 -16.15 14.29 -5.95
N GLY A 34 -15.20 13.40 -5.64
CA GLY A 34 -15.11 12.07 -6.30
C GLY A 34 -14.69 12.12 -7.77
N LYS A 35 -14.17 13.25 -8.27
CA LYS A 35 -13.81 13.43 -9.68
C LYS A 35 -12.69 12.50 -10.16
N TYR A 36 -11.74 12.20 -9.29
CA TYR A 36 -10.53 11.44 -9.64
C TYR A 36 -10.48 10.06 -9.02
N TRP A 37 -11.15 9.89 -7.87
CA TRP A 37 -11.21 8.64 -7.12
C TRP A 37 -12.65 8.38 -6.67
N LYS A 38 -13.10 7.14 -6.83
CA LYS A 38 -14.41 6.68 -6.38
C LYS A 38 -14.22 5.70 -5.24
N ARG A 39 -14.86 5.97 -4.09
CA ARG A 39 -14.94 5.00 -2.98
C ARG A 39 -16.13 4.08 -3.22
N SER A 40 -15.97 2.80 -2.91
CA SER A 40 -17.03 1.79 -3.06
C SER A 40 -16.84 0.68 -2.03
N ILE A 41 -17.87 -0.11 -1.81
CA ILE A 41 -17.88 -1.20 -0.83
C ILE A 41 -18.25 -2.49 -1.57
N ASP A 42 -17.50 -3.55 -1.31
CA ASP A 42 -17.75 -4.91 -1.80
C ASP A 42 -17.50 -5.89 -0.65
N ASP A 43 -18.40 -6.86 -0.45
CA ASP A 43 -18.35 -7.84 0.64
C ASP A 43 -17.99 -7.23 2.02
N SER A 44 -18.58 -6.07 2.33
CA SER A 44 -18.33 -5.28 3.56
C SER A 44 -16.94 -4.63 3.69
N SER A 45 -16.11 -4.67 2.65
CA SER A 45 -14.80 -4.02 2.59
C SER A 45 -14.83 -2.81 1.68
N GLU A 46 -14.32 -1.67 2.16
CA GLU A 46 -14.17 -0.47 1.32
C GLU A 46 -12.93 -0.61 0.42
N PHE A 47 -13.07 -0.14 -0.82
CA PHE A 47 -11.96 0.06 -1.74
C PHE A 47 -12.10 1.42 -2.45
N VAL A 48 -11.02 1.85 -3.10
CA VAL A 48 -10.99 3.08 -3.91
C VAL A 48 -10.52 2.77 -5.33
N GLU A 49 -11.27 3.27 -6.31
CA GLU A 49 -10.96 3.16 -7.72
C GLU A 49 -10.48 4.49 -8.28
N LEU A 50 -9.39 4.47 -9.04
CA LEU A 50 -8.87 5.61 -9.79
C LEU A 50 -9.67 5.82 -11.08
N LEU A 51 -10.44 6.92 -11.14
CA LEU A 51 -11.20 7.31 -12.35
C LEU A 51 -10.31 7.98 -13.40
N GLY A 52 -9.26 8.67 -12.96
CA GLY A 52 -8.06 8.86 -13.76
C GLY A 52 -7.31 10.17 -13.59
N VAL A 53 -5.98 10.09 -13.57
CA VAL A 53 -5.03 11.17 -13.27
C VAL A 53 -3.74 11.04 -14.08
N TYR A 54 -3.02 12.14 -14.26
CA TYR A 54 -1.63 12.13 -14.74
C TYR A 54 -0.65 11.93 -13.60
N TRP A 55 -0.87 12.59 -12.46
CA TRP A 55 -0.08 12.40 -11.24
C TRP A 55 -0.76 11.37 -10.34
N LEU A 56 -0.16 10.19 -10.19
CA LEU A 56 -0.54 9.20 -9.20
C LEU A 56 0.36 9.32 -7.98
N GLU A 57 -0.24 9.52 -6.80
CA GLU A 57 0.48 9.44 -5.53
C GLU A 57 -0.46 9.04 -4.40
N VAL A 58 -0.07 7.99 -3.70
CA VAL A 58 -0.72 7.45 -2.51
C VAL A 58 0.35 7.28 -1.44
N THR A 59 0.09 7.79 -0.24
CA THR A 59 1.02 7.74 0.88
C THR A 59 0.35 7.23 2.14
N GLY A 60 1.13 6.73 3.09
CA GLY A 60 0.62 6.31 4.37
C GLY A 60 1.67 6.38 5.46
N LYS A 61 1.19 6.33 6.70
CA LYS A 61 2.03 6.38 7.91
C LYS A 61 1.54 5.33 8.89
N VAL A 62 2.47 4.62 9.51
CA VAL A 62 2.19 3.60 10.53
C VAL A 62 3.00 3.93 11.77
N PRO A 63 2.34 4.17 12.92
CA PRO A 63 3.02 4.19 14.21
C PRO A 63 3.69 2.86 14.51
N LEU A 64 4.99 2.88 14.81
CA LEU A 64 5.77 1.66 14.99
C LEU A 64 5.33 0.82 16.19
N HIS A 65 4.70 1.43 17.21
CA HIS A 65 4.13 0.70 18.35
C HIS A 65 2.97 -0.24 17.97
N LEU A 66 2.43 -0.15 16.74
CA LEU A 66 1.44 -1.11 16.22
C LEU A 66 2.08 -2.39 15.69
N LEU A 67 3.41 -2.43 15.56
CA LEU A 67 4.17 -3.57 15.06
C LEU A 67 4.94 -4.24 16.20
N SER A 68 5.16 -5.54 16.09
CA SER A 68 6.08 -6.25 16.98
C SER A 68 7.53 -5.76 16.76
N PRO A 69 8.24 -5.34 17.83
CA PRO A 69 9.65 -4.97 17.76
C PRO A 69 10.52 -6.14 17.26
N SER A 70 11.67 -5.82 16.66
CA SER A 70 12.65 -6.82 16.18
C SER A 70 12.03 -7.93 15.32
N THR A 71 11.02 -7.59 14.53
CA THR A 71 10.31 -8.53 13.65
C THR A 71 10.49 -8.08 12.20
N LYS A 72 10.83 -9.01 11.32
CA LYS A 72 10.89 -8.74 9.88
C LYS A 72 9.47 -8.70 9.32
N TYR A 73 9.17 -7.68 8.53
CA TYR A 73 7.89 -7.50 7.86
C TYR A 73 8.09 -7.29 6.37
N CYS A 74 7.04 -7.63 5.62
CA CYS A 74 6.84 -7.21 4.24
C CYS A 74 5.63 -6.29 4.18
N LEU A 75 5.77 -5.12 3.53
CA LEU A 75 4.66 -4.24 3.21
C LEU A 75 4.15 -4.51 1.79
N PHE A 76 2.82 -4.63 1.65
CA PHE A 76 2.11 -4.82 0.39
C PHE A 76 0.94 -3.85 0.26
N PHE A 77 0.63 -3.46 -0.97
CA PHE A 77 -0.66 -2.93 -1.35
C PHE A 77 -1.48 -4.05 -1.96
N ASN A 78 -2.71 -4.25 -1.49
CA ASN A 78 -3.65 -5.13 -2.15
C ASN A 78 -4.39 -4.33 -3.24
N LEU A 79 -4.07 -4.66 -4.48
CA LEU A 79 -4.47 -3.94 -5.68
C LEU A 79 -5.30 -4.82 -6.62
N ASN A 80 -6.08 -4.19 -7.47
CA ASN A 80 -6.68 -4.81 -8.66
C ASN A 80 -6.71 -3.78 -9.80
N LEU A 81 -6.83 -4.24 -11.04
CA LEU A 81 -7.04 -3.40 -12.22
C LEU A 81 -8.38 -3.75 -12.84
N THR A 82 -9.21 -2.75 -13.12
CA THR A 82 -10.45 -2.96 -13.86
C THR A 82 -10.16 -3.41 -15.28
N SER A 83 -11.13 -4.07 -15.92
CA SER A 83 -11.04 -4.46 -17.34
C SER A 83 -10.90 -3.29 -18.31
N THR A 84 -11.06 -2.05 -17.83
CA THR A 84 -10.88 -0.82 -18.62
C THR A 84 -9.70 0.03 -18.15
N ALA A 85 -8.84 -0.54 -17.30
CA ALA A 85 -7.62 0.10 -16.84
C ALA A 85 -6.71 0.45 -18.02
N SER A 86 -6.02 1.59 -17.93
CA SER A 86 -5.14 2.08 -19.00
C SER A 86 -4.09 3.04 -18.44
N GLY A 87 -3.00 3.22 -19.19
CA GLY A 87 -1.89 4.12 -18.82
C GLY A 87 -0.84 3.48 -17.92
N TRP A 88 -0.74 2.14 -17.93
CA TRP A 88 0.15 1.35 -17.06
C TRP A 88 1.25 0.59 -17.83
N ASP A 89 1.36 0.83 -19.13
CA ASP A 89 2.22 0.08 -20.05
C ASP A 89 3.61 0.71 -20.24
N THR A 90 3.70 2.02 -20.08
CA THR A 90 4.89 2.81 -20.45
C THR A 90 5.85 3.00 -19.28
N TYR A 91 5.36 3.44 -18.12
CA TYR A 91 6.19 3.73 -16.95
C TYR A 91 5.86 2.80 -15.78
N PRO A 92 6.86 2.41 -14.97
CA PRO A 92 6.61 1.66 -13.77
C PRO A 92 6.09 2.55 -12.64
N VAL A 93 5.23 1.97 -11.80
CA VAL A 93 4.83 2.57 -10.53
C VAL A 93 5.90 2.29 -9.47
N ILE A 94 6.29 3.33 -8.74
CA ILE A 94 7.32 3.23 -7.71
C ILE A 94 6.68 3.04 -6.35
N PHE A 95 7.08 1.98 -5.66
CA PHE A 95 6.72 1.65 -4.29
C PHE A 95 7.90 1.97 -3.39
N LYS A 96 7.71 2.78 -2.35
CA LYS A 96 8.76 3.19 -1.41
C LYS A 96 8.36 2.98 0.04
N LEU A 97 9.36 2.69 0.86
CA LEU A 97 9.22 2.59 2.31
C LEU A 97 10.37 3.33 2.99
N HIS A 98 9.99 4.17 3.95
CA HIS A 98 10.91 4.85 4.85
C HIS A 98 10.64 4.42 6.28
N LEU A 99 11.73 4.24 7.03
CA LEU A 99 11.70 3.90 8.44
C LEU A 99 12.46 4.98 9.20
N LEU A 100 11.80 5.62 10.16
CA LEU A 100 12.40 6.71 10.94
C LEU A 100 12.97 7.83 10.05
N GLY A 101 12.30 8.14 8.93
CA GLY A 101 12.72 9.16 7.96
C GLY A 101 13.77 8.70 6.94
N ASN A 102 14.37 7.52 7.11
CA ASN A 102 15.37 6.99 6.18
C ASN A 102 14.72 6.09 5.14
N ARG A 103 15.07 6.23 3.85
CA ARG A 103 14.63 5.31 2.79
C ARG A 103 15.29 3.95 3.00
N ILE A 104 14.50 2.90 3.17
CA ILE A 104 15.03 1.54 3.39
C ILE A 104 14.63 0.53 2.30
N ALA A 105 13.53 0.77 1.58
CA ALA A 105 13.14 -0.07 0.45
C ALA A 105 12.51 0.76 -0.68
N SER A 106 12.73 0.31 -1.92
CA SER A 106 12.12 0.85 -3.13
C SER A 106 11.99 -0.27 -4.16
N LYS A 107 10.84 -0.37 -4.83
CA LYS A 107 10.62 -1.29 -5.97
C LYS A 107 9.87 -0.56 -7.07
N GLU A 108 10.23 -0.86 -8.31
CA GLU A 108 9.51 -0.40 -9.50
C GLU A 108 8.66 -1.56 -10.01
N VAL A 109 7.39 -1.31 -10.30
CA VAL A 109 6.44 -2.34 -10.74
C VAL A 109 5.70 -1.87 -11.97
N LYS A 110 5.73 -2.68 -13.03
CA LYS A 110 4.92 -2.46 -14.21
C LYS A 110 3.50 -2.99 -13.98
N LEU A 111 2.57 -2.12 -13.60
CA LEU A 111 1.22 -2.54 -13.20
C LEU A 111 0.44 -3.25 -14.31
N SER A 112 0.73 -2.97 -15.59
CA SER A 112 0.13 -3.71 -16.72
C SER A 112 0.35 -5.22 -16.66
N GLU A 113 1.41 -5.70 -16.00
CA GLU A 113 1.68 -7.14 -15.83
C GLU A 113 0.68 -7.83 -14.87
N HIS A 114 -0.07 -7.04 -14.09
CA HIS A 114 -1.09 -7.50 -13.16
C HIS A 114 -2.53 -7.34 -13.69
N MET A 115 -2.71 -6.92 -14.96
CA MET A 115 -4.04 -6.89 -15.58
C MET A 115 -4.67 -8.29 -15.60
N ASP A 116 -5.99 -8.34 -15.41
CA ASP A 116 -6.81 -9.56 -15.40
C ASP A 116 -6.44 -10.62 -14.35
N ARG A 117 -5.54 -10.32 -13.40
CA ARG A 117 -5.17 -11.23 -12.30
C ARG A 117 -6.14 -11.20 -11.12
N GLY A 118 -7.04 -10.22 -11.08
CA GLY A 118 -7.87 -9.96 -9.90
C GLY A 118 -7.06 -9.31 -8.77
N TRP A 119 -7.46 -9.58 -7.53
CA TRP A 119 -6.79 -9.01 -6.35
C TRP A 119 -5.39 -9.60 -6.16
N VAL A 120 -4.38 -8.74 -6.13
CA VAL A 120 -2.97 -9.11 -6.00
C VAL A 120 -2.28 -8.25 -4.94
N ASP A 121 -1.32 -8.84 -4.22
CA ASP A 121 -0.46 -8.13 -3.29
C ASP A 121 0.80 -7.66 -4.00
N VAL A 122 1.04 -6.34 -4.02
CA VAL A 122 2.09 -5.68 -4.81
C VAL A 122 2.95 -4.80 -3.89
N PRO A 123 4.28 -4.72 -4.09
CA PRO A 123 5.08 -5.45 -5.07
C PRO A 123 5.22 -6.94 -4.72
N ASP A 124 5.51 -7.78 -5.71
CA ASP A 124 5.86 -9.18 -5.49
C ASP A 124 7.03 -9.29 -4.48
N GLY A 125 6.88 -10.19 -3.50
CA GLY A 125 7.79 -10.34 -2.36
C GLY A 125 7.78 -9.18 -1.34
N GLY A 126 7.01 -8.11 -1.58
CA GLY A 126 6.78 -7.01 -0.65
C GLY A 126 7.96 -6.05 -0.51
N LEU A 127 7.75 -4.96 0.22
CA LEU A 127 8.83 -4.10 0.69
C LEU A 127 9.29 -4.59 2.07
N GLU A 128 10.43 -5.28 2.10
CA GLU A 128 10.97 -5.87 3.32
C GLU A 128 11.60 -4.82 4.24
N PHE A 129 11.38 -4.97 5.55
CA PHE A 129 12.08 -4.20 6.57
C PHE A 129 12.14 -4.94 7.91
N LEU A 130 13.10 -4.57 8.76
CA LEU A 130 13.16 -5.00 10.16
C LEU A 130 12.56 -3.91 11.05
N ALA A 131 11.50 -4.25 11.79
CA ALA A 131 10.93 -3.34 12.77
C ALA A 131 11.96 -3.06 13.88
N PRO A 132 12.22 -1.79 14.24
CA PRO A 132 13.21 -1.45 15.25
C PRO A 132 12.76 -1.88 16.64
N GLN A 133 13.72 -2.04 17.56
CA GLN A 133 13.43 -2.30 18.97
C GLN A 133 12.72 -1.10 19.63
N ASP A 134 13.14 0.12 19.27
CA ASP A 134 12.47 1.36 19.68
C ASP A 134 11.27 1.64 18.77
N SER A 135 10.07 1.58 19.35
CA SER A 135 8.80 1.75 18.64
C SER A 135 8.23 3.18 18.69
N SER A 136 9.02 4.17 19.12
CA SER A 136 8.56 5.57 19.28
C SER A 136 8.34 6.34 17.98
N GLY A 137 8.82 5.81 16.86
CA GLY A 137 8.78 6.49 15.56
C GLY A 137 7.67 6.06 14.61
N LEU A 138 7.84 6.45 13.35
CA LEU A 138 6.93 6.18 12.26
C LEU A 138 7.62 5.41 11.13
N LEU A 139 6.86 4.50 10.54
CA LEU A 139 7.09 4.00 9.19
C LEU A 139 6.23 4.82 8.23
N THR A 140 6.78 5.22 7.09
CA THR A 140 6.02 5.85 6.02
C THR A 140 6.23 5.10 4.72
N PHE A 141 5.21 5.09 3.88
CA PHE A 141 5.27 4.40 2.60
C PHE A 141 4.56 5.21 1.52
N ALA A 142 4.88 4.91 0.27
CA ALA A 142 4.30 5.55 -0.89
C ALA A 142 4.18 4.58 -2.07
N LEU A 143 3.16 4.81 -2.90
CA LEU A 143 2.96 4.29 -4.24
C LEU A 143 2.77 5.50 -5.14
N TYR A 144 3.61 5.70 -6.15
CA TYR A 144 3.49 6.87 -7.02
C TYR A 144 4.03 6.66 -8.43
N GLU A 145 3.50 7.45 -9.35
CA GLU A 145 3.95 7.60 -10.73
C GLU A 145 3.56 9.03 -11.17
N ILE A 146 4.54 9.93 -11.20
CA ILE A 146 4.31 11.38 -11.30
C ILE A 146 4.73 11.95 -12.65
N GLU A 147 5.90 11.53 -13.14
CA GLU A 147 6.51 12.04 -14.36
C GLU A 147 6.03 11.25 -15.58
N CYS A 148 4.80 11.50 -16.04
CA CYS A 148 4.27 10.83 -17.23
C CYS A 148 3.37 11.73 -18.07
N GLU A 149 3.29 11.38 -19.36
CA GLU A 149 2.40 12.02 -20.34
C GLU A 149 1.09 11.24 -20.51
N GLU A 150 0.92 10.12 -19.80
CA GLU A 150 -0.22 9.22 -19.96
C GLU A 150 -1.20 9.32 -18.80
N ARG A 151 -2.49 9.48 -19.14
CA ARG A 151 -3.56 9.44 -18.14
C ARG A 151 -3.79 8.00 -17.69
N LYS A 152 -3.58 7.77 -16.40
CA LYS A 152 -3.82 6.49 -15.71
C LYS A 152 -5.26 6.40 -15.23
N LYS A 153 -5.88 5.22 -15.31
CA LYS A 153 -7.19 4.94 -14.68
C LYS A 153 -7.37 3.44 -14.43
N GLY A 154 -8.41 3.10 -13.66
CA GLY A 154 -8.84 1.72 -13.40
C GLY A 154 -8.03 0.98 -12.34
N LEU A 155 -7.09 1.65 -11.65
CA LEU A 155 -6.44 1.09 -10.46
C LEU A 155 -7.42 1.06 -9.29
N ILE A 156 -7.53 -0.09 -8.63
CA ILE A 156 -8.28 -0.26 -7.40
C ILE A 156 -7.30 -0.56 -6.26
N ILE A 157 -7.48 0.11 -5.13
CA ILE A 157 -6.76 -0.14 -3.88
C ILE A 157 -7.78 -0.56 -2.82
N ARG A 158 -7.58 -1.74 -2.21
CA ARG A 158 -8.41 -2.23 -1.11
C ARG A 158 -7.79 -1.92 0.24
N GLU A 159 -6.52 -2.24 0.40
CA GLU A 159 -5.84 -2.15 1.70
C GLU A 159 -4.32 -2.16 1.54
N VAL A 160 -3.62 -1.79 2.62
CA VAL A 160 -2.18 -1.98 2.77
C VAL A 160 -1.95 -2.99 3.90
N LYS A 161 -1.09 -3.97 3.66
CA LYS A 161 -0.78 -5.05 4.60
C LYS A 161 0.66 -4.96 5.05
N LEU A 162 0.91 -5.12 6.35
CA LEU A 162 2.21 -5.39 6.92
C LEU A 162 2.16 -6.81 7.48
N VAL A 163 2.82 -7.71 6.77
CA VAL A 163 2.81 -9.14 7.05
C VAL A 163 4.14 -9.50 7.71
N PRO A 164 4.16 -10.09 8.92
CA PRO A 164 5.39 -10.55 9.53
C PRO A 164 5.94 -11.76 8.77
N ASP A 165 7.24 -11.79 8.50
CA ASP A 165 7.89 -12.94 7.87
C ASP A 165 7.97 -14.09 8.89
N ALA A 166 7.31 -15.21 8.57
CA ALA A 166 7.26 -16.42 9.37
C ALA A 166 8.67 -17.00 9.65
N THR A 167 9.64 -16.75 8.76
CA THR A 167 10.96 -17.41 8.76
C THR A 167 11.96 -16.79 9.74
N SER A 168 11.66 -15.66 10.37
CA SER A 168 12.58 -15.00 11.30
C SER A 168 12.56 -15.68 12.68
N ASN A 169 13.22 -16.82 12.81
CA ASN A 169 13.88 -17.19 14.05
C ASN A 169 15.13 -16.32 14.14
N ILE A 170 15.09 -15.23 14.89
CA ILE A 170 16.30 -14.50 15.23
C ILE A 170 17.06 -15.39 16.23
N THR A 171 18.08 -16.07 15.74
CA THR A 171 19.08 -16.66 16.63
C THR A 171 19.82 -15.49 17.29
N VAL A 172 19.78 -15.45 18.62
CA VAL A 172 20.51 -14.51 19.49
C VAL A 172 22.01 -14.59 19.24
#